data_AF-A0A8T1RX62-F1
#
_entry.id   AF-A0A8T1RX62-F1
#
_cell.length_a   1.000
_cell.length_b   1.000
_cell.length_c   1.000
_cell.angle_alpha   90.00
_cell.angle_beta   90.00
_cell.angle_gamma   90.00
#
_symmetry.space_group_name_H-M   'P 1'
#
loop_
_entity.id
_entity.type
_entity.pdbx_description
1 polymer ?
#
loop_
_entity_poly.entity_id
_entity_poly.type
_entity_poly.pdbx_seq_one_letter_code
_entity_poly.pdbx_strand_id
1 'polypeptide(L)'
;AFLTASLSVLTSDGGPFASGPEWGSPLGAPCLLGPPPACGRFGVPAGEGAAGLGDSVQPPRKNQHVSNVSVQLEMRSLWEEFNSLGTEMIVTKAGRRMFPTFQVKLSGLHPLADYVLLMDFVPLDDKRYRYAFHSSSWLVAGRADPAAPGRVHFHPDSPAKGAQWMRQIVSFDKLKLTNNLLDDNGHIILNSMHRYQPRFHVVYVDPRRDSERFAHENFKSFTFAETQFMAVTAYQNHRITQLKIASNPFAKGFRDCEPDDW
;
A
#
# COMPACT_ATOMS: atom_id res chain seq x y z
N ALA A 1 17.51 5.34 7.71
CA ALA A 1 17.13 5.68 9.09
C ALA A 1 15.62 5.96 9.14
N PHE A 2 15.17 7.22 9.22
CA PHE A 2 13.75 7.57 9.36
C PHE A 2 12.80 6.93 8.32
N LEU A 3 13.15 6.98 7.02
CA LEU A 3 12.36 6.35 5.96
C LEU A 3 12.29 4.83 6.12
N THR A 4 13.39 4.19 6.53
CA THR A 4 13.47 2.75 6.77
C THR A 4 12.59 2.32 7.93
N ALA A 5 12.59 3.08 9.04
CA ALA A 5 11.73 2.84 10.20
C ALA A 5 10.26 3.12 9.89
N SER A 6 9.96 4.15 9.09
CA SER A 6 8.59 4.43 8.64
C SER A 6 8.06 3.34 7.70
N LEU A 7 8.93 2.79 6.85
CA LEU A 7 8.60 1.67 5.97
C LEU A 7 8.35 0.37 6.74
N SER A 8 9.16 0.07 7.76
CA SER A 8 8.96 -1.14 8.57
C SER A 8 7.62 -1.09 9.31
N VAL A 9 7.17 0.10 9.73
CA VAL A 9 5.82 0.28 10.30
C VAL A 9 4.71 0.01 9.28
N LEU A 10 4.85 0.49 8.04
CA LEU A 10 3.86 0.20 6.98
C LEU A 10 3.73 -1.29 6.67
N THR A 11 4.80 -2.07 6.90
CA THR A 11 4.81 -3.53 6.76
C THR A 11 4.40 -4.28 8.02
N SER A 12 4.39 -3.63 9.19
CA SER A 12 4.11 -4.26 10.49
C SER A 12 2.62 -4.30 10.86
N ASP A 13 1.75 -3.60 10.12
CA ASP A 13 0.32 -3.43 10.41
C ASP A 13 -0.52 -4.68 10.02
N GLY A 14 -0.08 -5.88 10.44
CA GLY A 14 -0.87 -7.11 10.41
C GLY A 14 -0.93 -7.88 9.07
N GLY A 15 -0.11 -7.52 8.08
CA GLY A 15 0.15 -8.38 6.91
C GLY A 15 1.21 -9.45 7.21
N PRO A 16 1.38 -10.50 6.38
CA PRO A 16 2.24 -11.65 6.65
C PRO A 16 3.74 -11.34 6.45
N PHE A 17 4.24 -10.28 7.07
CA PHE A 17 5.58 -9.72 6.87
C PHE A 17 6.47 -9.81 8.11
N ALA A 18 6.17 -10.71 9.05
CA ALA A 18 7.07 -10.98 10.18
C ALA A 18 8.05 -12.12 9.86
N SER A 19 9.00 -11.91 8.93
CA SER A 19 10.31 -12.60 8.90
C SER A 19 11.09 -12.33 7.60
N GLY A 20 12.22 -11.64 7.68
CA GLY A 20 13.22 -11.48 6.61
C GLY A 20 14.47 -10.75 7.10
N PRO A 21 15.69 -11.07 6.60
CA PRO A 21 16.83 -11.40 7.45
C PRO A 21 17.64 -10.20 7.95
N GLU A 22 18.19 -10.34 9.16
CA GLU A 22 19.12 -9.41 9.79
C GLU A 22 20.38 -9.22 8.95
N TRP A 23 20.67 -7.96 8.58
CA TRP A 23 21.95 -7.58 8.02
C TRP A 23 22.99 -7.56 9.13
N GLY A 24 23.98 -8.46 9.02
CA GLY A 24 25.05 -8.62 9.99
C GLY A 24 25.89 -7.36 10.21
N SER A 25 26.31 -7.15 11.45
CA SER A 25 27.44 -6.30 11.81
C SER A 25 28.52 -7.16 12.48
N PRO A 26 29.82 -6.93 12.17
CA PRO A 26 30.90 -7.70 12.76
C PRO A 26 31.36 -7.08 14.07
N LEU A 27 31.80 -7.92 15.00
CA LEU A 27 33.01 -7.80 15.85
C LEU A 27 32.80 -8.63 17.12
N GLY A 28 33.69 -9.60 17.33
CA GLY A 28 33.61 -10.58 18.39
C GLY A 28 34.15 -10.10 19.74
N ALA A 29 33.68 -10.73 20.81
CA ALA A 29 34.49 -11.45 21.80
C ALA A 29 33.56 -12.18 22.80
N PRO A 30 33.99 -13.31 23.39
CA PRO A 30 33.11 -14.24 24.09
C PRO A 30 33.23 -14.10 25.62
N CYS A 31 32.12 -14.23 26.34
CA CYS A 31 32.16 -14.54 27.78
C CYS A 31 31.03 -15.52 28.13
N LEU A 32 31.47 -16.72 28.49
CA LEU A 32 30.72 -17.78 29.15
C LEU A 32 30.22 -17.29 30.52
N LEU A 33 29.06 -17.77 30.98
CA LEU A 33 28.83 -18.38 32.30
C LEU A 33 27.34 -18.75 32.46
N GLY A 34 27.10 -19.97 32.95
CA GLY A 34 25.80 -20.65 32.97
C GLY A 34 24.81 -20.22 34.07
N PRO A 35 23.62 -20.86 34.12
CA PRO A 35 22.56 -20.55 35.07
C PRO A 35 22.74 -21.36 36.36
N PRO A 36 22.16 -20.90 37.50
CA PRO A 36 21.20 -21.78 38.21
C PRO A 36 20.13 -20.96 39.00
N PRO A 37 19.34 -21.54 39.92
CA PRO A 37 18.11 -22.26 39.62
C PRO A 37 16.90 -21.80 40.48
N ALA A 38 15.77 -22.48 40.27
CA ALA A 38 14.49 -22.30 40.95
C ALA A 38 14.50 -22.55 42.47
N CYS A 39 13.62 -21.82 43.17
CA CYS A 39 13.05 -22.13 44.48
C CYS A 39 11.79 -21.23 44.59
N GLY A 40 10.61 -21.58 45.09
CA GLY A 40 10.03 -22.71 45.81
C GLY A 40 8.64 -22.21 46.26
N ARG A 41 7.64 -23.10 46.29
CA ARG A 41 6.25 -22.84 46.73
C ARG A 41 6.15 -22.07 48.05
N PHE A 42 5.09 -21.27 48.24
CA PHE A 42 3.98 -21.49 49.19
C PHE A 42 3.10 -20.22 49.32
N GLY A 43 1.79 -20.42 49.50
CA GLY A 43 0.91 -19.44 50.15
C GLY A 43 -0.19 -18.84 49.28
N VAL A 44 -1.37 -19.47 49.27
CA VAL A 44 -2.64 -18.80 48.98
C VAL A 44 -3.09 -18.12 50.29
N PRO A 45 -3.63 -16.89 50.22
CA PRO A 45 -4.94 -16.69 50.82
C PRO A 45 -5.91 -15.98 49.86
N ALA A 46 -7.16 -16.37 49.97
CA ALA A 46 -8.30 -15.74 49.33
C ALA A 46 -8.64 -14.42 50.02
N GLY A 47 -9.04 -13.42 49.23
CA GLY A 47 -9.73 -12.25 49.75
C GLY A 47 -9.53 -11.01 48.88
N GLU A 48 -10.66 -10.41 48.51
CA GLU A 48 -10.85 -9.03 48.06
C GLU A 48 -10.71 -8.74 46.55
N GLY A 49 -11.87 -8.37 45.98
CA GLY A 49 -12.03 -7.99 44.60
C GLY A 49 -11.27 -6.70 44.29
N ALA A 50 -10.36 -6.80 43.32
CA ALA A 50 -9.81 -5.66 42.63
C ALA A 50 -10.51 -5.54 41.28
N ALA A 51 -11.15 -4.40 41.07
CA ALA A 51 -11.74 -3.97 39.83
C ALA A 51 -10.80 -4.25 38.66
N GLY A 52 -11.32 -4.95 37.65
CA GLY A 52 -10.67 -5.06 36.35
C GLY A 52 -10.49 -3.68 35.77
N LEU A 53 -9.28 -3.14 35.85
CA LEU A 53 -8.81 -2.12 34.94
C LEU A 53 -8.78 -2.78 33.56
N GLY A 54 -9.89 -2.63 32.84
CA GLY A 54 -9.92 -2.86 31.41
C GLY A 54 -8.82 -2.00 30.81
N ASP A 55 -7.81 -2.65 30.24
CA ASP A 55 -6.79 -2.02 29.44
C ASP A 55 -7.50 -1.48 28.19
N SER A 56 -8.08 -0.29 28.33
CA SER A 56 -8.61 0.46 27.22
C SER A 56 -7.41 0.86 26.39
N VAL A 57 -7.07 0.04 25.40
CA VAL A 57 -6.09 0.34 24.36
C VAL A 57 -6.57 1.64 23.70
N GLN A 58 -6.08 2.78 24.17
CA GLN A 58 -6.30 4.04 23.50
C GLN A 58 -5.66 3.92 22.12
N PRO A 59 -6.35 4.31 21.04
CA PRO A 59 -5.74 4.30 19.73
C PRO A 59 -4.44 5.12 19.80
N PRO A 60 -3.35 4.62 19.21
CA PRO A 60 -2.06 5.28 19.28
C PRO A 60 -2.20 6.73 18.83
N ARG A 61 -1.76 7.66 19.68
CA ARG A 61 -1.91 9.10 19.43
C ARG A 61 -1.11 9.44 18.17
N LYS A 62 -1.80 9.78 17.08
CA LYS A 62 -1.14 10.26 15.85
C LYS A 62 -0.54 11.64 16.08
N ASN A 63 0.57 11.91 15.40
CA ASN A 63 1.23 13.22 15.43
C ASN A 63 0.25 14.30 14.90
N GLN A 64 0.22 15.46 15.55
CA GLN A 64 -0.65 16.59 15.17
C GLN A 64 -0.39 17.06 13.73
N HIS A 65 0.83 16.88 13.21
CA HIS A 65 1.18 17.23 11.83
C HIS A 65 0.49 16.34 10.77
N VAL A 66 -0.01 15.16 11.15
CA VAL A 66 -0.75 14.27 10.24
C VAL A 66 -2.23 14.11 10.61
N SER A 67 -2.65 14.54 11.81
CA SER A 67 -4.03 14.32 12.30
C SER A 67 -5.08 14.96 11.40
N ASN A 68 -4.85 16.21 10.98
CA ASN A 68 -5.80 17.03 10.23
C ASN A 68 -5.66 16.89 8.70
N VAL A 69 -4.78 16.02 8.23
CA VAL A 69 -4.56 15.82 6.79
C VAL A 69 -5.76 15.13 6.16
N SER A 70 -6.26 15.72 5.07
CA SER A 70 -7.37 15.22 4.27
C SER A 70 -6.94 15.05 2.82
N VAL A 71 -7.41 13.98 2.19
CA VAL A 71 -7.02 13.57 0.84
C VAL A 71 -8.29 13.32 0.04
N GLN A 72 -8.38 13.95 -1.13
CA GLN A 72 -9.48 13.77 -2.07
C GLN A 72 -8.96 13.06 -3.32
N LEU A 73 -9.60 11.96 -3.71
CA LEU A 73 -9.31 11.25 -4.96
C LEU A 73 -9.83 12.07 -6.15
N GLU A 74 -8.96 12.32 -7.12
CA GLU A 74 -9.31 12.97 -8.38
C GLU A 74 -9.84 11.96 -9.41
N MET A 75 -10.67 12.43 -10.34
CA MET A 75 -11.36 11.59 -11.33
C MET A 75 -12.15 10.42 -10.70
N ARG A 76 -12.75 10.65 -9.53
CA ARG A 76 -13.47 9.62 -8.77
C ARG A 76 -14.58 8.93 -9.58
N SER A 77 -15.34 9.67 -10.39
CA SER A 77 -16.39 9.09 -11.24
C SER A 77 -15.85 8.04 -12.20
N LEU A 78 -14.70 8.30 -12.83
CA LEU A 78 -14.05 7.34 -13.72
C LEU A 78 -13.58 6.09 -12.95
N TRP A 79 -13.05 6.26 -11.74
CA TRP A 79 -12.70 5.13 -10.86
C TRP A 79 -13.93 4.29 -10.52
N GLU A 80 -15.05 4.92 -10.17
CA GLU A 80 -16.31 4.24 -9.86
C GLU A 80 -16.85 3.46 -11.07
N GLU A 81 -16.78 4.03 -12.27
CA GLU A 81 -17.13 3.33 -13.52
C GLU A 81 -16.28 2.07 -13.74
N PHE A 82 -14.94 2.18 -13.61
CA PHE A 82 -14.07 1.01 -13.69
C PHE A 82 -14.37 -0.03 -12.59
N ASN A 83 -14.60 0.44 -11.36
CA ASN A 83 -14.87 -0.43 -10.23
C ASN A 83 -16.16 -1.23 -10.42
N SER A 84 -17.20 -0.61 -10.99
CA SER A 84 -18.48 -1.27 -11.29
C SER A 84 -18.34 -2.45 -12.27
N LEU A 85 -17.31 -2.44 -13.11
CA LEU A 85 -17.00 -3.48 -14.08
C LEU A 85 -15.95 -4.48 -13.57
N GLY A 86 -15.37 -4.23 -12.39
CA GLY A 86 -14.21 -4.94 -11.86
C GLY A 86 -12.93 -4.47 -12.51
N THR A 87 -12.32 -3.40 -11.98
CA THR A 87 -11.12 -2.77 -12.53
C THR A 87 -10.01 -3.79 -12.79
N GLU A 88 -9.41 -3.73 -13.98
CA GLU A 88 -8.23 -4.52 -14.33
C GLU A 88 -7.03 -3.60 -14.62
N MET A 89 -5.85 -3.99 -14.14
CA MET A 89 -4.58 -3.31 -14.40
C MET A 89 -3.58 -4.29 -15.02
N ILE A 90 -2.97 -3.87 -16.13
CA ILE A 90 -1.97 -4.67 -16.83
C ILE A 90 -0.65 -4.66 -16.05
N VAL A 91 -0.05 -5.85 -15.88
CA VAL A 91 1.31 -6.03 -15.38
C VAL A 91 2.20 -6.60 -16.50
N THR A 92 3.41 -6.07 -16.65
CA THR A 92 4.37 -6.53 -17.66
C THR A 92 5.78 -6.61 -17.08
N LYS A 93 6.67 -7.39 -17.71
CA LYS A 93 8.07 -7.52 -17.27
C LYS A 93 8.79 -6.17 -17.15
N ALA A 94 8.56 -5.26 -18.12
CA ALA A 94 9.20 -3.94 -18.17
C ALA A 94 8.52 -2.87 -17.29
N GLY A 95 7.41 -3.22 -16.64
CA GLY A 95 6.58 -2.28 -15.89
C GLY A 95 5.56 -1.54 -16.77
N ARG A 96 4.32 -1.48 -16.31
CA ARG A 96 3.20 -0.79 -16.98
C ARG A 96 2.60 0.26 -16.05
N ARG A 97 2.31 1.45 -16.58
CA ARG A 97 1.63 2.52 -15.84
C ARG A 97 0.17 2.14 -15.58
N MET A 98 -0.35 2.56 -14.43
CA MET A 98 -1.77 2.42 -14.12
C MET A 98 -2.62 3.33 -15.01
N PHE A 99 -3.85 2.90 -15.26
CA PHE A 99 -4.89 3.75 -15.81
C PHE A 99 -6.24 3.34 -15.18
N PRO A 100 -7.08 4.23 -14.63
CA PRO A 100 -6.80 5.66 -14.44
C PRO A 100 -5.55 5.89 -13.60
N THR A 101 -4.90 7.03 -13.82
CA THR A 101 -3.74 7.42 -12.99
C THR A 101 -4.23 7.72 -11.58
N PHE A 102 -3.52 7.26 -10.56
CA PHE A 102 -3.83 7.61 -9.19
C PHE A 102 -3.43 9.06 -8.92
N GLN A 103 -4.42 9.91 -8.67
CA GLN A 103 -4.26 11.35 -8.48
C GLN A 103 -5.05 11.79 -7.26
N VAL A 104 -4.44 12.65 -6.44
CA VAL A 104 -5.07 13.13 -5.21
C VAL A 104 -4.83 14.61 -4.99
N LYS A 105 -5.81 15.27 -4.38
CA LYS A 105 -5.69 16.63 -3.87
C LYS A 105 -5.56 16.60 -2.35
N LEU A 106 -4.56 17.31 -1.85
CA LEU A 106 -4.20 17.33 -0.44
C LEU A 106 -4.66 18.62 0.25
N SER A 107 -5.07 18.49 1.51
CA SER A 107 -5.44 19.63 2.37
C SER A 107 -5.10 19.32 3.84
N GLY A 108 -4.96 20.35 4.66
CA GLY A 108 -4.71 20.21 6.10
C GLY A 108 -3.26 19.84 6.49
N LEU A 109 -2.30 19.89 5.56
CA LEU A 109 -0.88 19.73 5.89
C LEU A 109 -0.34 21.03 6.50
N HIS A 110 0.59 20.91 7.46
CA HIS A 110 1.29 22.08 7.99
C HIS A 110 2.20 22.70 6.92
N PRO A 111 2.03 23.98 6.52
CA PRO A 111 2.70 24.57 5.35
C PRO A 111 4.23 24.49 5.35
N LEU A 112 4.86 24.65 6.52
CA LEU A 112 6.33 24.72 6.68
C LEU A 112 7.00 23.38 7.00
N ALA A 113 6.20 22.35 7.28
CA ALA A 113 6.71 21.01 7.59
C ALA A 113 7.03 20.24 6.31
N ASP A 114 8.02 19.35 6.38
CA ASP A 114 8.38 18.45 5.29
C ASP A 114 7.57 17.15 5.36
N TYR A 115 7.09 16.71 4.21
CA TYR A 115 6.33 15.47 4.07
C TYR A 115 6.87 14.64 2.92
N VAL A 116 6.79 13.33 3.11
CA VAL A 116 7.06 12.32 2.11
C VAL A 116 5.73 11.66 1.75
N LEU A 117 5.48 11.58 0.44
CA LEU A 117 4.30 10.91 -0.11
C LEU A 117 4.75 9.61 -0.78
N LEU A 118 4.04 8.53 -0.48
CA LEU A 118 4.32 7.24 -1.08
C LEU A 118 3.04 6.42 -1.26
N MET A 119 3.12 5.41 -2.12
CA MET A 119 2.07 4.43 -2.33
C MET A 119 2.59 3.02 -2.12
N ASP A 120 1.71 2.15 -1.63
CA ASP A 120 1.91 0.72 -1.64
C ASP A 120 0.64 -0.02 -2.09
N PHE A 121 0.74 -1.33 -2.22
CA PHE A 121 -0.34 -2.18 -2.71
C PHE A 121 -0.45 -3.40 -1.81
N VAL A 122 -1.61 -3.56 -1.19
CA VAL A 122 -1.87 -4.71 -0.31
C VAL A 122 -2.79 -5.70 -1.01
N PRO A 123 -2.52 -7.01 -0.91
CA PRO A 123 -3.46 -8.02 -1.40
C PRO A 123 -4.77 -7.94 -0.61
N LEU A 124 -5.90 -8.07 -1.30
CA LEU A 124 -7.23 -8.03 -0.67
C LEU A 124 -7.64 -9.36 -0.04
N ASP A 125 -7.09 -10.47 -0.51
CA ASP A 125 -7.37 -11.82 -0.04
C ASP A 125 -6.24 -12.80 -0.37
N ASP A 126 -6.29 -13.99 0.24
CA ASP A 126 -5.41 -15.13 -0.04
C ASP A 126 -6.01 -16.03 -1.14
N LYS A 127 -6.51 -15.44 -2.24
CA LYS A 127 -7.15 -16.18 -3.35
C LYS A 127 -6.54 -15.80 -4.70
N ARG A 128 -6.43 -16.82 -5.55
CA ARG A 128 -6.12 -16.66 -6.97
C ARG A 128 -7.40 -16.79 -7.80
N TYR A 129 -7.54 -15.92 -8.80
CA TYR A 129 -8.74 -15.82 -9.61
C TYR A 129 -8.57 -16.34 -11.03
N ARG A 130 -9.68 -16.64 -11.69
CA ARG A 130 -9.78 -16.89 -13.13
C ARG A 130 -11.07 -16.26 -13.65
N TYR A 131 -11.01 -15.66 -14.83
CA TYR A 131 -12.19 -15.10 -15.47
C TYR A 131 -12.95 -16.18 -16.25
N ALA A 132 -14.27 -16.25 -16.06
CA ALA A 132 -15.15 -17.19 -16.76
C ALA A 132 -15.93 -16.45 -17.86
N PHE A 133 -15.47 -16.55 -19.10
CA PHE A 133 -16.01 -15.80 -20.24
C PHE A 133 -17.51 -16.06 -20.50
N HIS A 134 -17.98 -17.29 -20.34
CA HIS A 134 -19.39 -17.65 -20.56
C HIS A 134 -20.36 -16.96 -19.58
N SER A 135 -19.88 -16.54 -18.42
CA SER A 135 -20.68 -15.89 -17.38
C SER A 135 -20.22 -14.45 -17.09
N SER A 136 -19.21 -13.97 -17.82
CA SER A 136 -18.57 -12.67 -17.62
C SER A 136 -18.29 -12.35 -16.14
N SER A 137 -17.70 -13.31 -15.41
CA SER A 137 -17.50 -13.21 -13.96
C SER A 137 -16.15 -13.73 -13.49
N TRP A 138 -15.69 -13.21 -12.36
CA TRP A 138 -14.47 -13.65 -11.68
C TRP A 138 -14.76 -14.82 -10.74
N LEU A 139 -14.07 -15.94 -10.94
CA LEU A 139 -14.18 -17.12 -10.10
C LEU A 139 -12.89 -17.36 -9.32
N VAL A 140 -13.01 -17.89 -8.10
CA VAL A 140 -11.86 -18.35 -7.32
C VAL A 140 -11.32 -19.63 -7.95
N ALA A 141 -10.06 -19.59 -8.36
CA ALA A 141 -9.36 -20.73 -8.96
C ALA A 141 -8.57 -21.54 -7.92
N GLY A 142 -8.16 -20.91 -6.81
CA GLY A 142 -7.40 -21.56 -5.74
C GLY A 142 -6.89 -20.57 -4.70
N ARG A 143 -5.91 -21.02 -3.90
CA ARG A 143 -5.17 -20.18 -2.95
C ARG A 143 -4.26 -19.19 -3.70
N ALA A 144 -3.95 -18.05 -3.09
CA ALA A 144 -3.02 -17.10 -3.67
C ALA A 144 -1.62 -17.70 -3.83
N ASP A 145 -0.91 -17.20 -4.84
CA ASP A 145 0.52 -17.45 -4.99
C ASP A 145 1.29 -16.71 -3.85
N PRO A 146 2.49 -17.17 -3.46
CA PRO A 146 3.29 -16.51 -2.42
C PRO A 146 3.43 -15.00 -2.69
N ALA A 147 3.25 -14.19 -1.64
CA ALA A 147 3.29 -12.74 -1.76
C ALA A 147 4.65 -12.28 -2.32
N ALA A 148 4.59 -11.41 -3.33
CA ALA A 148 5.79 -10.75 -3.83
C ALA A 148 6.42 -9.89 -2.71
N PRO A 149 7.74 -9.66 -2.74
CA PRO A 149 8.40 -8.78 -1.79
C PRO A 149 7.69 -7.42 -1.73
N GLY A 150 7.31 -6.99 -0.52
CA GLY A 150 6.63 -5.71 -0.32
C GLY A 150 7.48 -4.56 -0.84
N ARG A 151 6.94 -3.79 -1.78
CA ARG A 151 7.58 -2.60 -2.32
C ARG A 151 6.69 -1.40 -2.16
N VAL A 152 7.32 -0.27 -1.88
CA VAL A 152 6.68 1.04 -1.90
C VAL A 152 7.17 1.84 -3.09
N HIS A 153 6.37 2.81 -3.51
CA HIS A 153 6.76 3.79 -4.51
C HIS A 153 6.68 5.19 -3.92
N PHE A 154 7.82 5.87 -3.81
CA PHE A 154 7.90 7.25 -3.37
C PHE A 154 7.51 8.19 -4.51
N HIS A 155 6.75 9.24 -4.20
CA HIS A 155 6.53 10.32 -5.16
C HIS A 155 7.88 10.99 -5.46
N PRO A 156 8.22 11.26 -6.74
CA PRO A 156 9.54 11.79 -7.12
C PRO A 156 9.90 13.12 -6.46
N ASP A 157 8.90 13.95 -6.16
CA ASP A 157 9.09 15.25 -5.50
C ASP A 157 9.25 15.13 -3.97
N SER A 158 9.27 13.92 -3.40
CA SER A 158 9.49 13.72 -1.97
C SER A 158 10.96 13.81 -1.58
N PRO A 159 11.31 14.42 -0.43
CA PRO A 159 10.43 15.17 0.48
C PRO A 159 10.14 16.59 -0.03
N ALA A 160 8.96 17.12 0.29
CA ALA A 160 8.60 18.52 0.03
C ALA A 160 7.73 19.13 1.13
N LYS A 161 7.65 20.46 1.13
CA LYS A 161 6.88 21.23 2.10
C LYS A 161 5.38 21.00 1.95
N GLY A 162 4.63 21.01 3.06
CA GLY A 162 3.18 20.91 3.04
C GLY A 162 2.51 21.94 2.12
N ALA A 163 3.03 23.18 2.09
CA ALA A 163 2.56 24.22 1.18
C ALA A 163 2.73 23.87 -0.31
N GLN A 164 3.81 23.16 -0.64
CA GLN A 164 4.08 22.71 -2.01
C GLN A 164 3.13 21.58 -2.41
N TRP A 165 2.92 20.61 -1.53
CA TRP A 165 2.00 19.50 -1.76
C TRP A 165 0.55 19.92 -1.93
N MET A 166 0.09 20.93 -1.17
CA MET A 166 -1.29 21.43 -1.27
C MET A 166 -1.51 22.40 -2.44
N ARG A 167 -0.46 22.78 -3.17
CA ARG A 167 -0.55 23.78 -4.25
C ARG A 167 -1.30 23.26 -5.47
N GLN A 168 -1.15 21.98 -5.78
CA GLN A 168 -1.71 21.35 -6.98
C GLN A 168 -2.03 19.88 -6.72
N ILE A 169 -2.67 19.24 -7.69
CA ILE A 169 -2.95 17.80 -7.65
C ILE A 169 -1.62 17.02 -7.66
N VAL A 170 -1.51 16.05 -6.77
CA VAL A 170 -0.39 15.11 -6.71
C VAL A 170 -0.73 13.90 -7.57
N SER A 171 0.18 13.51 -8.45
CA SER A 171 -0.06 12.46 -9.46
C SER A 171 1.03 11.40 -9.43
N PHE A 172 0.64 10.14 -9.33
CA PHE A 172 1.54 8.98 -9.40
C PHE A 172 1.57 8.41 -10.84
N ASP A 173 1.79 9.26 -11.83
CA ASP A 173 1.80 8.91 -13.26
C ASP A 173 3.04 8.10 -13.68
N LYS A 174 4.15 8.26 -12.95
CA LYS A 174 5.40 7.51 -13.15
C LYS A 174 5.39 6.13 -12.49
N LEU A 175 4.40 5.82 -11.66
CA LEU A 175 4.27 4.53 -11.00
C LEU A 175 4.02 3.42 -12.03
N LYS A 176 4.77 2.33 -11.92
CA LYS A 176 4.66 1.17 -12.80
C LYS A 176 4.49 -0.12 -12.02
N LEU A 177 3.65 -1.00 -12.57
CA LEU A 177 3.35 -2.34 -12.07
C LEU A 177 4.06 -3.39 -12.93
N THR A 178 4.73 -4.35 -12.30
CA THR A 178 5.45 -5.44 -12.96
C THR A 178 5.07 -6.80 -12.36
N ASN A 179 5.23 -7.85 -13.15
CA ASN A 179 5.15 -9.24 -12.69
C ASN A 179 6.54 -9.90 -12.57
N ASN A 180 7.62 -9.14 -12.78
CA ASN A 180 8.98 -9.63 -12.62
C ASN A 180 9.39 -9.60 -11.15
N LEU A 181 9.52 -10.76 -10.50
CA LEU A 181 9.95 -10.87 -9.10
C LEU A 181 11.38 -10.35 -8.88
N LEU A 182 12.19 -10.29 -9.93
CA LEU A 182 13.59 -9.85 -9.94
C LEU A 182 13.73 -8.46 -10.59
N ASP A 183 12.73 -7.58 -10.46
CA ASP A 183 12.82 -6.23 -11.04
C ASP A 183 13.79 -5.34 -10.24
N ASP A 184 14.84 -4.83 -10.88
CA ASP A 184 15.81 -3.94 -10.23
C ASP A 184 15.47 -2.44 -10.38
N ASN A 185 14.38 -2.11 -11.09
CA ASN A 185 13.99 -0.73 -11.41
C ASN A 185 13.17 -0.04 -10.31
N GLY A 186 12.86 -0.76 -9.22
CA GLY A 186 12.00 -0.26 -8.14
C GLY A 186 10.53 -0.16 -8.54
N HIS A 187 10.08 -0.92 -9.55
CA HIS A 187 8.66 -1.03 -9.87
C HIS A 187 7.93 -1.85 -8.79
N ILE A 188 6.62 -1.63 -8.67
CA ILE A 188 5.76 -2.41 -7.79
C ILE A 188 5.55 -3.79 -8.40
N ILE A 189 5.93 -4.84 -7.68
CA ILE A 189 5.78 -6.22 -8.12
C ILE A 189 4.42 -6.74 -7.64
N LEU A 190 3.60 -7.25 -8.55
CA LEU A 190 2.30 -7.85 -8.26
C LEU A 190 2.18 -9.22 -8.92
N ASN A 191 1.52 -10.15 -8.24
CA ASN A 191 1.14 -11.42 -8.82
C ASN A 191 -0.08 -11.22 -9.73
N SER A 192 -0.03 -11.74 -10.94
CA SER A 192 -1.17 -11.69 -11.85
C SER A 192 -2.32 -12.56 -11.31
N MET A 193 -3.55 -12.21 -11.65
CA MET A 193 -4.80 -12.85 -11.23
C MET A 193 -5.10 -12.77 -9.72
N HIS A 194 -4.60 -11.71 -9.08
CA HIS A 194 -4.83 -11.40 -7.67
C HIS A 194 -5.42 -9.99 -7.53
N ARG A 195 -6.19 -9.80 -6.45
CA ARG A 195 -6.85 -8.52 -6.14
C ARG A 195 -5.99 -7.68 -5.21
N TYR A 196 -5.87 -6.41 -5.53
CA TYR A 196 -5.06 -5.45 -4.77
C TYR A 196 -5.83 -4.19 -4.41
N GLN A 197 -5.49 -3.65 -3.25
CA GLN A 197 -5.93 -2.33 -2.78
C GLN A 197 -4.72 -1.39 -2.78
N PRO A 198 -4.70 -0.35 -3.62
CA PRO A 198 -3.75 0.75 -3.47
C PRO A 198 -3.97 1.45 -2.13
N ARG A 199 -2.89 1.79 -1.43
CA ARG A 199 -2.92 2.69 -0.28
C ARG A 199 -1.99 3.87 -0.53
N PHE A 200 -2.43 5.05 -0.13
CA PHE A 200 -1.67 6.28 -0.21
C PHE A 200 -1.27 6.72 1.19
N HIS A 201 0.00 7.08 1.37
CA HIS A 201 0.55 7.42 2.67
C HIS A 201 1.15 8.82 2.67
N VAL A 202 0.81 9.59 3.70
CA VAL A 202 1.42 10.88 4.02
C VAL A 202 2.27 10.68 5.27
N VAL A 203 3.58 10.88 5.14
CA VAL A 203 4.55 10.74 6.23
C VAL A 203 5.14 12.10 6.56
N TYR A 204 4.96 12.56 7.78
CA TYR A 204 5.63 13.76 8.30
C TYR A 204 7.10 13.45 8.59
N VAL A 205 8.01 14.27 8.07
CA VAL A 205 9.44 14.14 8.33
C VAL A 205 9.76 14.89 9.62
N ASP A 206 9.93 14.14 10.71
CA ASP A 206 10.29 14.71 12.01
C ASP A 206 11.80 15.05 12.03
N PRO A 207 12.19 16.32 12.25
CA PRO A 207 13.59 16.74 12.29
C PRO A 207 14.36 16.21 13.51
N ARG A 208 13.68 15.61 14.50
CA ARG A 208 14.32 15.02 15.69
C ARG A 208 15.18 13.81 15.34
N ARG A 209 16.29 13.63 16.07
CA ARG A 209 17.26 12.54 15.84
C ARG A 209 16.74 11.15 16.24
N ASP A 210 15.73 11.08 17.10
CA ASP A 210 15.06 9.87 17.58
C ASP A 210 13.71 9.61 16.89
N SER A 211 13.45 10.28 15.77
CA SER A 211 12.20 10.22 15.00
C SER A 211 11.78 8.81 14.57
N GLU A 212 12.70 7.86 14.49
CA GLU A 212 12.41 6.44 14.23
C GLU A 212 11.52 5.82 15.30
N ARG A 213 11.64 6.25 16.57
CA ARG A 213 10.83 5.73 17.68
C ARG A 213 9.35 6.10 17.54
N PHE A 214 9.08 7.23 16.89
CA PHE A 214 7.74 7.78 16.67
C PHE A 214 7.23 7.55 15.24
N ALA A 215 7.90 6.68 14.47
CA ALA A 215 7.54 6.41 13.08
C ALA A 215 6.06 6.05 12.91
N HIS A 216 5.47 5.33 13.88
CA HIS A 216 4.07 4.93 13.86
C HIS A 216 3.06 6.07 14.08
N GLU A 217 3.49 7.15 14.74
CA GLU A 217 2.71 8.35 14.97
C GLU A 217 2.80 9.34 13.79
N ASN A 218 3.90 9.28 13.04
CA ASN A 218 4.27 10.26 12.01
C ASN A 218 3.66 10.01 10.63
N PHE A 219 2.79 9.01 10.46
CA PHE A 219 2.15 8.73 9.17
C PHE A 219 0.63 8.59 9.26
N LYS A 220 -0.04 8.91 8.16
CA LYS A 220 -1.46 8.65 7.95
C LYS A 220 -1.67 7.98 6.58
N SER A 221 -2.44 6.91 6.59
CA SER A 221 -2.77 6.11 5.40
C SER A 221 -4.18 6.41 4.93
N PHE A 222 -4.37 6.48 3.62
CA PHE A 222 -5.63 6.73 2.96
C PHE A 222 -5.89 5.63 1.96
N THR A 223 -7.11 5.10 1.98
CA THR A 223 -7.54 3.99 1.14
C THR A 223 -8.86 4.39 0.47
N PHE A 224 -8.94 4.17 -0.84
CA PHE A 224 -10.13 4.44 -1.64
C PHE A 224 -10.63 3.10 -2.20
N ALA A 225 -11.80 2.65 -1.77
CA ALA A 225 -12.32 1.33 -2.12
C ALA A 225 -12.59 1.19 -3.63
N GLU A 226 -12.93 2.28 -4.30
CA GLU A 226 -13.13 2.36 -5.75
C GLU A 226 -11.84 2.18 -6.56
N THR A 227 -10.67 2.22 -5.92
CA THR A 227 -9.36 2.02 -6.58
C THR A 227 -8.87 0.57 -6.56
N GLN A 228 -9.65 -0.34 -5.99
CA GLN A 228 -9.36 -1.78 -6.02
C GLN A 228 -9.31 -2.29 -7.46
N PHE A 229 -8.41 -3.24 -7.72
CA PHE A 229 -8.28 -3.83 -9.05
C PHE A 229 -7.74 -5.26 -9.01
N MET A 230 -7.93 -5.96 -10.13
CA MET A 230 -7.24 -7.21 -10.42
C MET A 230 -6.02 -6.98 -11.32
N ALA A 231 -4.86 -7.47 -10.90
CA ALA A 231 -3.65 -7.45 -11.72
C ALA A 231 -3.77 -8.52 -12.80
N VAL A 232 -3.58 -8.20 -14.08
CA VAL A 232 -3.73 -9.13 -15.20
C VAL A 232 -2.59 -8.95 -16.20
N THR A 233 -2.19 -10.00 -16.93
CA THR A 233 -1.19 -9.85 -18.02
C THR A 233 -1.83 -9.39 -19.34
N ALA A 234 -3.13 -9.67 -19.50
CA ALA A 234 -3.98 -9.21 -20.58
C ALA A 234 -5.39 -8.98 -20.04
N TYR A 235 -6.14 -8.03 -20.62
CA TYR A 235 -7.50 -7.77 -20.18
C TYR A 235 -8.40 -9.00 -20.38
N GLN A 236 -9.26 -9.27 -19.41
CA GLN A 236 -10.19 -10.39 -19.43
C GLN A 236 -11.60 -9.91 -19.80
N ASN A 237 -12.09 -8.86 -19.13
CA ASN A 237 -13.38 -8.27 -19.43
C ASN A 237 -13.27 -7.27 -20.59
N HIS A 238 -13.87 -7.59 -21.74
CA HIS A 238 -13.86 -6.71 -22.92
C HIS A 238 -14.47 -5.32 -22.65
N ARG A 239 -15.42 -5.21 -21.70
CA ARG A 239 -16.01 -3.92 -21.30
C ARG A 239 -14.98 -3.01 -20.63
N ILE A 240 -14.04 -3.59 -19.87
CA ILE A 240 -12.92 -2.84 -19.32
C ILE A 240 -12.05 -2.33 -20.48
N THR A 241 -11.71 -3.18 -21.45
CA THR A 241 -10.92 -2.77 -22.62
C THR A 241 -11.56 -1.60 -23.37
N GLN A 242 -12.87 -1.68 -23.64
CA GLN A 242 -13.61 -0.59 -24.29
C GLN A 242 -13.55 0.70 -23.48
N LEU A 243 -13.77 0.63 -22.16
CA LEU A 243 -13.68 1.82 -21.28
C LEU A 243 -12.24 2.38 -21.23
N LYS A 244 -11.22 1.53 -21.23
CA LYS A 244 -9.81 1.98 -21.35
C LYS A 244 -9.57 2.69 -22.67
N ILE A 245 -10.08 2.17 -23.79
CA ILE A 245 -9.93 2.77 -25.12
C ILE A 245 -10.63 4.13 -25.18
N ALA A 246 -11.87 4.22 -24.69
CA ALA A 246 -12.66 5.43 -24.68
C ALA A 246 -12.06 6.53 -23.79
N SER A 247 -11.54 6.16 -22.62
CA SER A 247 -11.13 7.14 -21.60
C SER A 247 -9.63 7.47 -21.62
N ASN A 248 -8.76 6.58 -22.12
CA ASN A 248 -7.32 6.83 -22.13
C ASN A 248 -6.89 7.58 -23.40
N PRO A 249 -6.30 8.79 -23.29
CA PRO A 249 -5.81 9.53 -24.46
C PRO A 249 -4.79 8.77 -25.31
N PHE A 250 -3.97 7.91 -24.71
CA PHE A 250 -2.97 7.10 -25.41
C PHE A 250 -3.57 5.93 -26.20
N ALA A 251 -4.86 5.62 -26.01
CA ALA A 251 -5.58 4.58 -26.72
C ALA A 251 -6.52 5.14 -27.80
N LYS A 252 -6.44 6.44 -28.10
CA LYS A 252 -7.33 7.11 -29.05
C LYS A 252 -7.38 6.44 -30.43
N GLY A 253 -6.25 5.90 -30.91
CA GLY A 253 -6.17 5.23 -32.22
C GLY A 253 -6.99 3.95 -32.36
N PHE A 254 -7.56 3.42 -31.28
CA PHE A 254 -8.42 2.23 -31.29
C PHE A 254 -9.92 2.57 -31.18
N ARG A 255 -10.30 3.86 -31.16
CA ARG A 255 -11.70 4.29 -31.00
C ARG A 255 -12.52 4.13 -32.27
N ASP A 256 -11.89 4.24 -33.44
CA ASP A 256 -12.54 4.33 -34.74
C ASP A 256 -12.44 3.00 -35.54
N CYS A 257 -12.54 1.86 -34.85
CA CYS A 257 -12.58 0.53 -35.47
C CYS A 257 -13.97 -0.13 -35.34
N GLU A 258 -15.05 0.63 -35.46
CA GLU A 258 -16.31 0.06 -35.93
C GLU A 258 -16.24 0.00 -37.46
N PRO A 259 -16.52 -1.15 -38.10
CA PRO A 259 -16.60 -1.20 -39.55
C PRO A 259 -17.77 -0.31 -39.98
N ASP A 260 -17.52 0.60 -40.94
CA ASP A 260 -18.62 1.20 -41.70
C ASP A 260 -19.50 0.06 -42.22
N ASP A 261 -20.76 0.03 -41.78
CA ASP A 261 -21.80 -0.84 -42.32
C ASP A 261 -21.88 -0.56 -43.84
N TRP A 262 -21.38 -1.48 -44.65
CA TRP A 262 -21.54 -1.51 -46.10
C TRP A 262 -22.70 -2.43 -46.49
#